data_AF-A0A354HSF7-F1
#
_entry.id   AF-A0A354HSF7-F1
#
_cell.length_a   1.000
_cell.length_b   1.000
_cell.length_c   1.000
_cell.angle_alpha   90.00
_cell.angle_beta   90.00
_cell.angle_gamma   90.00
#
_symmetry.space_group_name_H-M   'P 1'
#
loop_
_entity.id
_entity.type
_entity.pdbx_description
1 polymer ?
#
loop_
_entity_poly.entity_id
_entity_poly.type
_entity_poly.pdbx_seq_one_letter_code
_entity_poly.pdbx_strand_id
1 'polypeptide(L)'
;SRLELVSLPYFDAQKADDHGFLQYMGKSKDGSMVFSVGFETASAPVIKAAKNLFSLGKASIGKVDYVETRPVINMLMIIGGISSRRLGLTFVGRPLVSWGTQLAYKQIVALVEETERKLKKRGEKGQ
;
A
#
# COMPACT_ATOMS: atom_id res chain seq x y z
N SER A 1 -8.92 -14.44 10.28
CA SER A 1 -10.22 -14.88 9.71
C SER A 1 -10.84 -13.76 8.86
N ARG A 2 -11.98 -13.96 8.17
CA ARG A 2 -12.65 -12.86 7.43
C ARG A 2 -13.13 -11.74 8.36
N LEU A 3 -13.69 -12.12 9.51
CA LEU A 3 -14.15 -11.18 10.55
C LEU A 3 -13.00 -10.34 11.10
N GLU A 4 -11.84 -10.96 11.29
CA GLU A 4 -10.63 -10.26 11.72
C GLU A 4 -10.19 -9.21 10.68
N LEU A 5 -10.18 -9.56 9.39
CA LEU A 5 -9.83 -8.60 8.32
C LEU A 5 -10.76 -7.39 8.30
N VAL A 6 -12.08 -7.61 8.33
CA VAL A 6 -13.05 -6.50 8.28
C VAL A 6 -13.08 -5.67 9.56
N SER A 7 -12.50 -6.17 10.66
CA SER A 7 -12.36 -5.44 11.92
C SER A 7 -11.13 -4.52 11.96
N LEU A 8 -10.21 -4.65 11.00
CA LEU A 8 -9.03 -3.80 10.93
C LEU A 8 -9.42 -2.36 10.56
N PRO A 9 -8.82 -1.34 11.21
CA PRO A 9 -9.24 0.06 11.08
C PRO A 9 -9.13 0.61 9.65
N TYR A 10 -8.19 0.12 8.86
CA TYR A 10 -7.96 0.58 7.48
C TYR A 10 -8.57 -0.34 6.43
N PHE A 11 -9.23 -1.43 6.83
CA PHE A 11 -9.77 -2.38 5.86
C PHE A 11 -10.97 -1.78 5.14
N ASP A 12 -10.84 -1.62 3.83
CA ASP A 12 -11.88 -1.05 2.97
C ASP A 12 -12.40 0.34 3.42
N ALA A 13 -11.53 1.10 4.11
CA ALA A 13 -11.85 2.43 4.64
C ALA A 13 -11.54 3.57 3.66
N GLN A 14 -10.59 3.36 2.74
CA GLN A 14 -10.17 4.35 1.76
C GLN A 14 -11.35 4.72 0.83
N LYS A 15 -11.50 6.00 0.53
CA LYS A 15 -12.46 6.55 -0.44
C LYS A 15 -11.74 6.99 -1.70
N ALA A 16 -12.49 7.20 -2.78
CA ALA A 16 -11.93 7.68 -4.04
C ALA A 16 -11.20 9.02 -3.87
N ASP A 17 -11.72 9.91 -3.02
CA ASP A 17 -11.13 11.22 -2.74
C ASP A 17 -9.80 11.14 -1.99
N ASP A 18 -9.46 9.99 -1.40
CA ASP A 18 -8.19 9.77 -0.70
C ASP A 18 -7.05 9.40 -1.67
N HIS A 19 -7.34 9.23 -2.97
CA HIS A 19 -6.31 8.93 -3.97
C HIS A 19 -5.34 10.11 -4.12
N GLY A 20 -4.05 9.79 -4.23
CA GLY A 20 -2.98 10.79 -4.25
C GLY A 20 -2.56 11.33 -2.87
N PHE A 21 -3.31 11.05 -1.80
CA PHE A 21 -2.92 11.44 -0.44
C PHE A 21 -2.06 10.36 0.23
N LEU A 22 -0.91 10.77 0.77
CA LEU A 22 -0.06 9.92 1.59
C LEU A 22 -0.69 9.72 2.97
N GLN A 23 -1.15 8.51 3.24
CA GLN A 23 -1.75 8.13 4.52
C GLN A 23 -0.68 7.50 5.41
N TYR A 24 -0.46 8.07 6.58
CA TYR A 24 0.49 7.53 7.55
C TYR A 24 -0.04 6.25 8.20
N MET A 25 0.77 5.18 8.15
CA MET A 25 0.40 3.84 8.64
C MET A 25 1.14 3.44 9.92
N GLY A 26 2.09 4.26 10.39
CA GLY A 26 2.89 3.98 11.58
C GLY A 26 4.39 3.87 11.29
N LYS A 27 5.11 3.20 12.19
CA LYS A 27 6.55 2.92 12.04
C LYS A 27 6.79 1.42 11.91
N SER A 28 7.71 1.03 11.03
CA SER A 28 8.24 -0.33 10.98
C SER A 28 9.21 -0.59 12.13
N LYS A 29 9.62 -1.85 12.29
CA LYS A 29 10.51 -2.30 13.39
C LYS A 29 11.88 -1.60 13.40
N ASP A 30 12.34 -1.12 12.26
CA ASP A 30 13.59 -0.36 12.09
C ASP A 30 13.43 1.15 12.31
N GLY A 31 12.22 1.61 12.64
CA GLY A 31 11.90 3.03 12.85
C GLY A 31 11.52 3.79 11.57
N SER A 32 11.51 3.15 10.40
CA SER A 32 11.09 3.79 9.15
C SER A 32 9.60 4.17 9.20
N MET A 33 9.26 5.37 8.72
CA MET A 33 7.86 5.81 8.61
C MET A 33 7.21 5.13 7.41
N VAL A 34 6.06 4.50 7.63
CA VAL A 34 5.32 3.78 6.60
C VAL A 34 4.14 4.65 6.15
N PHE A 35 4.02 4.83 4.85
CA PHE A 35 2.90 5.53 4.22
C PHE A 35 2.25 4.63 3.17
N SER A 36 0.95 4.80 2.97
CA SER A 36 0.18 4.18 1.90
C SER A 36 -0.43 5.25 1.02
N VAL A 37 -0.46 5.03 -0.29
CA VAL A 37 -1.10 5.93 -1.26
C VAL A 37 -1.63 5.14 -2.44
N GLY A 38 -2.85 5.48 -2.87
CA GLY A 38 -3.44 4.96 -4.10
C GLY A 38 -3.19 5.92 -5.26
N PHE A 39 -2.52 5.44 -6.31
CA PHE A 39 -2.33 6.18 -7.57
C PHE A 39 -3.09 5.56 -8.75
N GLU A 40 -3.96 4.58 -8.50
CA GLU A 40 -4.61 3.79 -9.55
C GLU A 40 -3.59 3.22 -10.56
N THR A 41 -3.64 3.64 -11.82
CA THR A 41 -2.71 3.23 -12.89
C THR A 41 -1.53 4.20 -13.06
N ALA A 42 -1.47 5.29 -12.31
CA ALA A 42 -0.50 6.37 -12.46
C ALA A 42 0.71 6.28 -11.50
N SER A 43 0.94 5.12 -10.86
CA SER A 43 2.04 4.95 -9.90
C SER A 43 3.40 5.34 -10.47
N ALA A 44 3.77 4.81 -11.64
CA ALA A 44 5.06 5.04 -12.27
C ALA A 44 5.32 6.53 -12.63
N PRO A 45 4.44 7.24 -13.36
CA PRO A 45 4.66 8.65 -13.68
C PRO A 45 4.68 9.53 -12.43
N VAL A 46 3.83 9.25 -11.42
CA VAL A 46 3.82 10.04 -10.17
C VAL A 46 5.11 9.86 -9.38
N ILE A 47 5.60 8.63 -9.22
CA ILE A 47 6.88 8.35 -8.54
C ILE A 47 8.04 9.04 -9.28
N LYS A 48 8.03 9.03 -10.62
CA LYS A 48 9.04 9.70 -11.44
C LYS A 48 9.00 11.23 -11.24
N ALA A 49 7.81 11.83 -11.26
CA ALA A 49 7.64 13.26 -11.02
C ALA A 49 8.10 13.68 -9.62
N ALA A 50 7.74 12.90 -8.59
CA ALA A 50 8.18 13.13 -7.22
C ALA A 50 9.70 13.12 -7.10
N LYS A 51 10.38 12.10 -7.65
CA LYS A 51 11.85 12.01 -7.66
C LYS A 51 12.50 13.22 -8.34
N ASN A 52 11.96 13.69 -9.45
CA ASN A 52 12.48 14.86 -10.16
C ASN A 52 12.33 16.14 -9.33
N LEU A 53 11.14 16.41 -8.78
CA LEU A 53 10.90 17.58 -7.93
C LEU A 53 11.86 17.63 -6.74
N PHE A 54 12.03 16.48 -6.11
CA PHE A 54 12.96 16.29 -5.01
C PHE A 54 14.42 16.57 -5.37
N SER A 55 14.86 16.13 -6.57
CA SER A 55 16.21 16.42 -7.06
C SER A 55 16.46 17.91 -7.31
N LEU A 56 15.42 18.65 -7.72
CA LEU A 56 15.50 20.09 -7.97
C LEU A 56 15.60 20.91 -6.67
N GLY A 57 14.89 20.47 -5.61
CA GLY A 57 14.79 21.20 -4.36
C GLY A 57 16.06 21.22 -3.49
N LYS A 58 17.13 20.48 -3.86
CA LYS A 58 18.33 20.25 -3.02
C LYS A 58 18.04 19.75 -1.60
N ALA A 59 16.81 19.33 -1.31
CA ALA A 59 16.43 18.79 -0.04
C ALA A 59 17.11 17.43 0.12
N SER A 60 17.75 17.19 1.26
CA SER A 60 18.18 15.85 1.64
C SER A 60 16.93 15.06 2.03
N ILE A 61 16.18 14.58 1.04
CA ILE A 61 15.13 13.62 1.33
C ILE A 61 15.85 12.39 1.88
N GLY A 62 15.40 11.93 3.04
CA GLY A 62 15.85 10.66 3.57
C GLY A 62 15.65 9.54 2.55
N LYS A 63 16.16 8.35 2.85
CA LYS A 63 15.95 7.21 1.96
C LYS A 63 14.44 6.89 1.90
N VAL A 64 13.86 6.99 0.71
CA VAL A 64 12.46 6.61 0.44
C VAL A 64 12.47 5.38 -0.45
N ASP A 65 11.77 4.33 -0.01
CA ASP A 65 11.54 3.12 -0.79
C ASP A 65 10.08 3.08 -1.27
N TYR A 66 9.92 2.74 -2.54
CA TYR A 66 8.62 2.62 -3.19
C TYR A 66 8.30 1.13 -3.33
N VAL A 67 7.21 0.69 -2.71
CA VAL A 67 6.77 -0.71 -2.73
C VAL A 67 5.45 -0.80 -3.46
N GLU A 68 5.44 -1.50 -4.59
CA GLU A 68 4.22 -1.67 -5.38
C GLU A 68 3.45 -2.91 -4.91
N THR A 69 2.20 -2.72 -4.48
CA THR A 69 1.32 -3.82 -4.04
C THR A 69 0.47 -4.39 -5.18
N ARG A 70 0.44 -3.73 -6.35
CA ARG A 70 -0.35 -4.16 -7.51
C ARG A 70 -0.11 -5.61 -7.96
N PRO A 71 1.12 -6.16 -7.91
CA PRO A 71 1.39 -7.55 -8.29
C PRO A 71 0.80 -8.59 -7.34
N VAL A 72 0.57 -8.25 -6.07
CA VAL A 72 0.11 -9.21 -5.05
C VAL A 72 -1.40 -9.17 -4.83
N ILE A 73 -2.12 -8.21 -5.43
CA ILE A 73 -3.58 -8.15 -5.37
C ILE A 73 -4.22 -8.91 -6.54
N ASN A 74 -5.37 -9.55 -6.28
CA ASN A 74 -6.12 -10.29 -7.29
C ASN A 74 -7.40 -9.56 -7.74
N MET A 75 -8.06 -10.11 -8.76
CA MET A 75 -9.28 -9.51 -9.35
C MET A 75 -10.43 -9.37 -8.35
N LEU A 76 -10.56 -10.28 -7.37
CA LEU A 76 -11.61 -10.16 -6.35
C LEU A 76 -11.43 -8.91 -5.49
N MET A 77 -10.18 -8.59 -5.13
CA MET A 77 -9.86 -7.37 -4.38
C MET A 77 -10.15 -6.10 -5.18
N ILE A 78 -9.86 -6.13 -6.49
CA ILE A 78 -10.10 -4.99 -7.39
C ILE A 78 -11.60 -4.76 -7.58
N ILE A 79 -12.33 -5.80 -7.97
CA ILE A 79 -13.78 -5.74 -8.20
C ILE A 79 -14.48 -5.39 -6.88
N GLY A 80 -14.13 -6.06 -5.79
CA GLY A 80 -14.68 -5.78 -4.47
C GLY A 80 -14.43 -4.35 -4.01
N GLY A 81 -13.22 -3.83 -4.26
CA GLY A 81 -12.87 -2.45 -3.92
C GLY A 81 -13.65 -1.43 -4.73
N ILE A 82 -13.87 -1.66 -6.03
CA ILE A 82 -14.72 -0.81 -6.88
C ILE A 82 -16.17 -0.86 -6.37
N SER A 83 -16.71 -2.07 -6.15
CA SER A 83 -18.08 -2.25 -5.68
C SER A 83 -18.32 -1.57 -4.34
N SER A 84 -17.40 -1.72 -3.38
CA SER A 84 -17.56 -1.13 -2.04
C SER A 84 -17.33 0.39 -2.04
N ARG A 85 -16.21 0.84 -2.61
CA ARG A 85 -15.71 2.22 -2.44
C ARG A 85 -16.20 3.20 -3.49
N ARG A 86 -16.48 2.74 -4.72
CA ARG A 86 -16.99 3.61 -5.80
C ARG A 86 -18.50 3.51 -5.98
N LEU A 87 -19.06 2.29 -5.89
CA LEU A 87 -20.50 2.06 -6.10
C LEU A 87 -21.32 2.07 -4.80
N GLY A 88 -20.66 2.09 -3.62
CA GLY A 88 -21.34 2.05 -2.33
C GLY A 88 -21.99 0.70 -1.97
N LEU A 89 -21.76 -0.34 -2.78
CA LEU A 89 -22.32 -1.68 -2.60
C LEU A 89 -21.52 -2.49 -1.58
N THR A 90 -21.40 -1.97 -0.35
CA THR A 90 -20.53 -2.52 0.71
C THR A 90 -20.86 -3.97 1.08
N PHE A 91 -22.15 -4.37 1.04
CA PHE A 91 -22.59 -5.74 1.29
C PHE A 91 -22.06 -6.75 0.27
N VAL A 92 -21.77 -6.32 -0.96
CA VAL A 92 -21.17 -7.16 -2.00
C VAL A 92 -19.65 -6.98 -2.04
N GLY A 93 -19.19 -5.73 -1.96
CA GLY A 93 -17.78 -5.37 -2.08
C GLY A 93 -16.92 -5.92 -0.94
N ARG A 94 -17.33 -5.74 0.32
CA ARG A 94 -16.53 -6.16 1.48
C ARG A 94 -16.30 -7.69 1.53
N PRO A 95 -17.30 -8.55 1.28
CA PRO A 95 -17.06 -9.98 1.15
C PRO A 95 -16.03 -10.31 0.06
N LEU A 96 -16.13 -9.70 -1.12
CA LEU A 96 -15.20 -9.93 -2.23
C LEU A 96 -13.77 -9.50 -1.88
N VAL A 97 -13.59 -8.30 -1.29
CA VAL A 97 -12.27 -7.83 -0.85
C VAL A 97 -11.71 -8.77 0.22
N SER A 98 -12.51 -9.13 1.23
CA SER A 98 -12.03 -10.00 2.32
C SER A 98 -11.60 -11.37 1.83
N TRP A 99 -12.35 -11.97 0.91
CA TRP A 99 -11.99 -13.24 0.30
C TRP A 99 -10.75 -13.13 -0.57
N GLY A 100 -10.69 -12.11 -1.42
CA GLY A 100 -9.51 -11.81 -2.23
C GLY A 100 -8.26 -11.61 -1.37
N THR A 101 -8.36 -10.88 -0.25
CA THR A 101 -7.26 -10.68 0.69
C THR A 101 -6.80 -12.00 1.31
N GLN A 102 -7.71 -12.92 1.67
CA GLN A 102 -7.31 -14.23 2.19
C GLN A 102 -6.54 -15.05 1.16
N LEU A 103 -6.96 -15.04 -0.10
CA LEU A 103 -6.25 -15.73 -1.19
C LEU A 103 -4.86 -15.13 -1.44
N ALA A 104 -4.74 -13.81 -1.34
CA ALA A 104 -3.49 -13.07 -1.52
C ALA A 104 -2.59 -13.07 -0.28
N TYR A 105 -3.08 -13.52 0.89
CA TYR A 105 -2.42 -13.27 2.18
C TYR A 105 -0.94 -13.66 2.21
N LYS A 106 -0.61 -14.87 1.75
CA LYS A 106 0.79 -15.35 1.73
C LYS A 106 1.69 -14.48 0.84
N GLN A 107 1.18 -13.98 -0.27
CA GLN A 107 1.93 -13.12 -1.19
C GLN A 107 2.13 -11.72 -0.59
N ILE A 108 1.10 -11.19 0.09
CA ILE A 108 1.19 -9.93 0.83
C ILE A 108 2.25 -10.03 1.94
N VAL A 109 2.23 -11.11 2.72
CA VAL A 109 3.23 -11.36 3.77
C VAL A 109 4.63 -11.45 3.16
N ALA A 110 4.81 -12.21 2.08
CA ALA A 110 6.09 -12.33 1.40
C ALA A 110 6.64 -10.99 0.90
N LEU A 111 5.76 -10.11 0.37
CA LEU A 111 6.13 -8.76 -0.06
C LEU A 111 6.64 -7.91 1.12
N VAL A 112 5.96 -7.98 2.27
CA VAL A 112 6.37 -7.28 3.49
C VAL A 112 7.73 -7.81 3.96
N GLU A 113 7.90 -9.12 4.07
CA GLU A 113 9.16 -9.75 4.51
C GLU A 113 10.33 -9.46 3.56
N GLU A 114 10.10 -9.44 2.25
CA GLU A 114 11.11 -9.03 1.27
C GLU A 114 11.50 -7.56 1.45
N THR A 115 10.51 -6.69 1.65
CA THR A 115 10.74 -5.26 1.89
C THR A 115 11.56 -5.05 3.16
N GLU A 116 11.17 -5.64 4.29
CA GLU A 116 11.91 -5.55 5.55
C GLU A 116 13.35 -6.06 5.42
N ARG A 117 13.57 -7.18 4.71
CA ARG A 117 14.92 -7.70 4.44
C ARG A 117 15.77 -6.74 3.60
N LYS A 118 15.19 -6.07 2.60
CA LYS A 118 15.89 -5.06 1.78
C LYS A 118 16.28 -3.84 2.61
N LEU A 119 15.39 -3.38 3.49
CA LEU A 119 15.64 -2.25 4.39
C LEU A 119 16.80 -2.57 5.35
N LYS A 120 16.75 -3.73 6.02
CA LYS A 120 17.81 -4.18 6.94
C LYS A 120 19.19 -4.24 6.28
N LYS A 121 19.30 -4.89 5.11
CA LYS A 121 20.56 -4.99 4.36
C LYS A 121 21.14 -3.63 3.95
N ARG A 122 20.30 -2.62 3.74
CA ARG A 122 20.75 -1.26 3.39
C ARG A 122 21.15 -0.44 4.62
N GLY A 123 20.56 -0.71 5.78
CA GLY A 123 20.99 -0.16 7.06
C GLY A 123 22.40 -0.65 7.43
N GLU A 124 22.67 -1.94 7.26
CA GLU A 124 23.97 -2.57 7.54
C GLU A 124 25.10 -2.10 6.61
N LYS A 125 24.79 -1.73 5.36
CA LYS A 125 25.78 -1.21 4.39
C LYS A 125 26.07 0.29 4.52
N GLY A 126 25.31 1.00 5.34
CA GLY A 126 25.46 2.44 5.58
C GLY A 126 26.11 2.79 6.92
N GLN A 127 26.54 1.77 7.68
CA GLN A 127 27.43 1.85 8.83
C GLN A 127 28.84 1.45 8.39
#